data_AF-A0A6I3LM67-F1
#
_entry.id   AF-A0A6I3LM67-F1
#
_cell.length_a   1.000
_cell.length_b   1.000
_cell.length_c   1.000
_cell.angle_alpha   90.00
_cell.angle_beta   90.00
_cell.angle_gamma   90.00
#
_symmetry.space_group_name_H-M   'P 1'
#
loop_
_entity.id
_entity.type
_entity.pdbx_description
1 polymer ?
#
loop_
_entity_poly.entity_id
_entity_poly.type
_entity_poly.pdbx_seq_one_letter_code
_entity_poly.pdbx_strand_id
1 'polypeptide(L)'
;MLLLISCNDKKEVENGPSKQASVEKTKFEMYNLSPMAALMEQMYGQMNQVKQIIKEGGDSLDLGDFPELHNDLLTAELTDPTDKDFFFIEQAEQFLKLERVLFQSNRANAVENFNAVVNSCLTCHKKKCGGPIPRIQKLLIK
;
A
#
# COMPACT_ATOMS: atom_id res chain seq x y z
N MET A 1 32.97 25.56 25.96
CA MET A 1 32.92 27.03 25.92
C MET A 1 31.70 27.41 25.09
N LEU A 2 30.62 27.83 25.75
CA LEU A 2 29.46 28.44 25.10
C LEU A 2 29.92 29.72 24.40
N LEU A 3 29.55 29.90 23.14
CA LEU A 3 29.37 31.21 22.53
C LEU A 3 28.05 31.19 21.74
N LEU A 4 26.98 31.55 22.45
CA LEU A 4 25.80 32.23 21.90
C LEU A 4 26.22 33.67 21.54
N ILE A 5 25.56 34.30 20.54
CA ILE A 5 25.43 35.75 20.20
C ILE A 5 25.24 35.79 18.66
N SER A 6 24.25 36.42 18.02
CA SER A 6 23.07 37.19 18.41
C SER A 6 22.19 37.35 17.16
N CYS A 7 20.86 37.30 17.31
CA CYS A 7 19.92 37.85 16.34
C CYS A 7 20.18 39.35 16.15
N ASN A 8 19.99 39.84 14.93
CA ASN A 8 19.95 41.27 14.64
C ASN A 8 18.57 41.59 14.05
N ASP A 9 17.67 42.08 14.89
CA ASP A 9 16.43 42.73 14.47
C ASP A 9 16.77 44.14 13.98
N LYS A 10 16.47 44.44 12.72
CA LYS A 10 16.26 45.81 12.23
C LYS A 10 15.02 45.84 11.33
N LYS A 11 14.05 46.65 11.76
CA LYS A 11 12.84 47.04 11.02
C LYS A 11 13.10 48.30 10.18
N GLU A 12 12.44 48.35 9.03
CA GLU A 12 11.74 49.47 8.33
C GLU A 12 11.76 49.18 6.82
N VAL A 13 10.69 48.64 6.24
CA VAL A 13 9.47 49.30 5.69
C VAL A 13 9.80 50.31 4.59
N GLU A 14 9.60 49.91 3.34
CA GLU A 14 9.17 50.82 2.27
C GLU A 14 8.00 50.22 1.49
N ASN A 15 7.03 51.08 1.22
CA ASN A 15 5.69 50.80 0.73
C ASN A 15 5.66 50.59 -0.79
N GLY A 16 4.88 49.61 -1.24
CA GLY A 16 4.41 49.49 -2.62
C GLY A 16 3.10 48.70 -2.68
N PRO A 17 2.02 49.21 -3.29
CA PRO A 17 0.70 48.61 -3.18
C PRO A 17 0.51 47.51 -4.23
N SER A 18 0.22 46.28 -3.80
CA SER A 18 -0.46 45.34 -4.69
C SER A 18 -1.21 44.26 -3.92
N LYS A 19 -2.53 44.40 -3.95
CA LYS A 19 -3.55 43.34 -3.92
C LYS A 19 -3.41 42.31 -2.81
N GLN A 20 -4.22 42.51 -1.78
CA GLN A 20 -4.73 41.43 -0.93
C GLN A 20 -5.41 40.38 -1.82
N ALA A 21 -4.66 39.38 -2.28
CA ALA A 21 -5.24 38.09 -2.57
C ALA A 21 -5.48 37.44 -1.22
N SER A 22 -6.75 37.41 -0.78
CA SER A 22 -7.19 36.53 0.29
C SER A 22 -6.79 35.11 -0.09
N VAL A 23 -5.66 34.65 0.43
CA VAL A 23 -5.33 33.23 0.44
C VAL A 23 -6.37 32.60 1.35
N GLU A 24 -7.45 32.10 0.77
CA GLU A 24 -8.25 31.07 1.40
C GLU A 24 -7.25 30.02 1.87
N LYS A 25 -7.09 29.91 3.19
CA LYS A 25 -6.42 28.79 3.81
C LYS A 25 -7.27 27.57 3.48
N THR A 26 -7.04 26.98 2.32
CA THR A 26 -7.42 25.60 2.07
C THR A 26 -6.78 24.82 3.21
N LYS A 27 -7.64 24.37 4.13
CA LYS A 27 -7.28 23.50 5.23
C LYS A 27 -6.57 22.32 4.59
N PHE A 28 -5.24 22.26 4.69
CA PHE A 28 -4.48 21.08 4.31
C PHE A 28 -4.94 19.96 5.24
N GLU A 29 -5.94 19.19 4.80
CA GLU A 29 -6.30 17.97 5.47
C GLU A 29 -5.15 16.99 5.27
N MET A 30 -4.47 16.68 6.36
CA MET A 30 -3.46 15.64 6.39
C MET A 30 -4.12 14.34 5.94
N TYR A 31 -3.59 13.75 4.87
CA TYR A 31 -4.09 12.50 4.34
C TYR A 31 -3.96 11.41 5.42
N ASN A 32 -5.10 10.89 5.87
CA ASN A 32 -5.13 9.77 6.80
C ASN A 32 -5.51 8.51 6.02
N LEU A 33 -4.69 7.46 6.13
CA LEU A 33 -4.98 6.19 5.47
C LEU A 33 -6.24 5.59 6.10
N SER A 34 -7.18 5.14 5.26
CA SER A 34 -8.25 4.27 5.76
C SER A 34 -7.65 2.97 6.30
N PRO A 35 -8.33 2.26 7.21
CA PRO A 35 -7.90 0.94 7.66
C PRO A 35 -7.60 0.00 6.49
N MET A 36 -8.42 0.02 5.43
CA MET A 36 -8.15 -0.74 4.21
C MET A 36 -6.85 -0.29 3.52
N ALA A 37 -6.62 1.01 3.37
CA ALA A 37 -5.41 1.49 2.70
C ALA A 37 -4.14 1.14 3.48
N ALA A 38 -4.20 1.16 4.82
CA ALA A 38 -3.12 0.69 5.68
C ALA A 38 -2.87 -0.82 5.51
N LEU A 39 -3.94 -1.62 5.49
CA LEU A 39 -3.86 -3.07 5.23
C LEU A 39 -3.24 -3.37 3.86
N MET A 40 -3.64 -2.65 2.80
CA MET A 40 -3.06 -2.82 1.46
C MET A 40 -1.55 -2.60 1.43
N GLU A 41 -1.03 -1.62 2.18
CA GLU A 41 0.42 -1.37 2.27
C GLU A 41 1.14 -2.51 3.00
N GLN A 42 0.54 -3.06 4.07
CA GLN A 42 1.08 -4.22 4.77
C GLN A 42 1.11 -5.46 3.88
N MET A 43 0.01 -5.74 3.17
CA MET A 43 -0.09 -6.85 2.21
C MET A 43 0.98 -6.71 1.11
N TYR A 44 1.17 -5.50 0.56
CA TYR A 44 2.22 -5.25 -0.43
C TYR A 44 3.62 -5.50 0.16
N GLY A 45 3.89 -5.01 1.37
CA GLY A 45 5.16 -5.22 2.07
C GLY A 45 5.48 -6.70 2.23
N GLN A 46 4.50 -7.48 2.70
CA GLN A 46 4.63 -8.92 2.84
C GLN A 46 4.87 -9.62 1.50
N MET A 47 4.12 -9.27 0.45
CA MET A 47 4.31 -9.87 -0.87
C MET A 47 5.69 -9.55 -1.48
N ASN A 48 6.32 -8.43 -1.11
CA ASN A 48 7.73 -8.22 -1.47
C ASN A 48 8.69 -9.15 -0.72
N GLN A 49 8.44 -9.41 0.55
CA GLN A 49 9.26 -10.34 1.33
C GLN A 49 9.14 -11.75 0.76
N VAL A 50 7.91 -12.23 0.54
CA VAL A 50 7.63 -13.53 -0.10
C VAL A 50 8.31 -13.62 -1.47
N LYS A 51 8.27 -12.55 -2.29
CA LYS A 51 8.99 -12.50 -3.56
C LYS A 51 10.49 -12.78 -3.41
N GLN A 52 11.15 -12.18 -2.42
CA GLN A 52 12.59 -12.41 -2.21
C GLN A 52 12.85 -13.84 -1.75
N ILE A 53 12.04 -14.36 -0.82
CA ILE A 53 12.15 -15.74 -0.35
C ILE A 53 12.02 -16.73 -1.51
N ILE A 54 11.07 -16.54 -2.44
CA ILE A 54 10.92 -17.43 -3.61
C ILE A 54 12.13 -17.35 -4.56
N LYS A 55 12.70 -16.16 -4.74
CA LYS A 55 13.84 -15.93 -5.63
C LYS A 55 15.15 -16.48 -5.08
N GLU A 56 15.35 -16.36 -3.77
CA GLU A 56 16.57 -16.75 -3.08
C GLU A 56 16.49 -18.19 -2.55
N GLY A 57 15.27 -18.66 -2.28
CA GLY A 57 14.98 -20.00 -1.78
C GLY A 57 15.34 -21.06 -2.81
N GLY A 58 16.29 -21.92 -2.44
CA GLY A 58 16.59 -23.15 -3.16
C GLY A 58 15.63 -24.27 -2.78
N ASP A 59 16.14 -25.50 -2.66
CA ASP A 59 15.32 -26.68 -2.40
C ASP A 59 14.64 -26.69 -1.03
N SER A 60 15.12 -25.86 -0.08
CA SER A 60 14.55 -25.67 1.25
C SER A 60 13.62 -24.46 1.34
N LEU A 61 12.86 -24.17 0.28
CA LEU A 61 11.92 -23.04 0.26
C LEU A 61 10.87 -23.20 1.39
N ASP A 62 10.77 -22.19 2.24
CA ASP A 62 9.76 -22.08 3.29
C ASP A 62 9.22 -20.64 3.29
N LEU A 63 7.91 -20.48 3.11
CA LEU A 63 7.22 -19.19 3.10
C LEU A 63 6.69 -18.80 4.48
N GLY A 64 6.80 -19.69 5.47
CA GLY A 64 6.17 -19.56 6.78
C GLY A 64 4.66 -19.79 6.72
N ASP A 65 3.98 -19.31 7.77
CA ASP A 65 2.53 -19.44 7.89
C ASP A 65 1.77 -18.37 7.11
N PHE A 66 0.52 -18.69 6.77
CA PHE A 66 -0.41 -17.74 6.18
C PHE A 66 -0.60 -16.51 7.09
N PRO A 67 -0.56 -15.28 6.54
CA PRO A 67 -0.76 -14.06 7.31
C PRO A 67 -2.24 -13.89 7.71
N GLU A 68 -2.58 -14.27 8.94
CA GLU A 68 -3.95 -14.16 9.42
C GLU A 68 -4.53 -12.73 9.37
N LEU A 69 -3.68 -11.70 9.42
CA LEU A 69 -4.08 -10.31 9.25
C LEU A 69 -4.77 -10.04 7.91
N HIS A 70 -4.43 -10.78 6.85
CA HIS A 70 -5.04 -10.57 5.54
C HIS A 70 -6.53 -10.94 5.51
N ASN A 71 -7.03 -11.74 6.46
CA ASN A 71 -8.47 -11.97 6.58
C ASN A 71 -9.26 -10.67 6.84
N ASP A 72 -8.61 -9.62 7.37
CA ASP A 72 -9.23 -8.30 7.57
C ASP A 72 -9.59 -7.62 6.25
N LEU A 73 -9.16 -8.14 5.10
CA LEU A 73 -9.58 -7.66 3.78
C LEU A 73 -11.12 -7.65 3.63
N LEU A 74 -11.83 -8.55 4.31
CA LEU A 74 -13.29 -8.61 4.26
C LEU A 74 -13.97 -7.67 5.25
N THR A 75 -13.25 -7.15 6.25
CA THR A 75 -13.84 -6.42 7.39
C THR A 75 -13.35 -4.98 7.50
N ALA A 76 -12.12 -4.69 7.09
CA ALA A 76 -11.50 -3.37 7.19
C ALA A 76 -12.33 -2.29 6.49
N GLU A 77 -12.38 -1.11 7.09
CA GLU A 77 -13.13 0.03 6.58
C GLU A 77 -12.44 0.61 5.34
N LEU A 78 -13.19 0.69 4.24
CA LEU A 78 -12.79 1.35 3.01
C LEU A 78 -12.86 2.87 3.16
N THR A 79 -12.08 3.58 2.34
CA THR A 79 -12.17 5.04 2.25
C THR A 79 -13.56 5.50 1.82
N ASP A 80 -14.17 4.79 0.86
CA ASP A 80 -15.57 4.92 0.49
C ASP A 80 -16.29 3.60 0.82
N PRO A 81 -17.24 3.60 1.78
CA PRO A 81 -17.99 2.40 2.12
C PRO A 81 -18.79 1.79 0.95
N THR A 82 -19.17 2.60 -0.05
CA THR A 82 -19.93 2.13 -1.22
C THR A 82 -19.10 1.26 -2.16
N ASP A 83 -17.77 1.28 -2.04
CA ASP A 83 -16.90 0.40 -2.80
C ASP A 83 -17.00 -1.07 -2.36
N LYS A 84 -17.56 -1.34 -1.17
CA LYS A 84 -17.80 -2.69 -0.61
C LYS A 84 -19.01 -3.38 -1.24
N ASP A 85 -18.97 -3.56 -2.55
CA ASP A 85 -20.01 -4.26 -3.29
C ASP A 85 -19.70 -5.75 -3.48
N PHE A 86 -20.56 -6.43 -4.23
CA PHE A 86 -20.40 -7.84 -4.55
C PHE A 86 -19.05 -8.15 -5.23
N PHE A 87 -18.60 -7.29 -6.16
CA PHE A 87 -17.32 -7.48 -6.84
C PHE A 87 -16.15 -7.39 -5.85
N PHE A 88 -16.19 -6.43 -4.91
CA PHE A 88 -15.16 -6.34 -3.87
C PHE A 88 -15.08 -7.63 -3.05
N ILE A 89 -16.21 -8.12 -2.56
CA ILE A 89 -16.28 -9.32 -1.71
C ILE A 89 -15.76 -10.54 -2.46
N GLU A 90 -16.23 -10.78 -3.69
CA GLU A 90 -15.80 -11.90 -4.53
C GLU A 90 -14.28 -11.88 -4.78
N GLN A 91 -13.73 -10.70 -5.12
CA GLN A 91 -12.31 -10.57 -5.38
C GLN A 91 -11.46 -10.71 -4.11
N ALA A 92 -11.94 -10.22 -2.97
CA ALA A 92 -11.29 -10.39 -1.68
C ALA A 92 -11.22 -11.86 -1.27
N GLU A 93 -12.32 -12.60 -1.38
CA GLU A 93 -12.38 -14.04 -1.09
C GLU A 93 -11.46 -14.83 -2.02
N GLN A 94 -11.49 -14.51 -3.32
CA GLN A 94 -10.63 -15.17 -4.31
C GLN A 94 -9.15 -14.88 -4.06
N PHE A 95 -8.80 -13.65 -3.67
CA PHE A 95 -7.44 -13.31 -3.24
C PHE A 95 -7.00 -14.19 -2.05
N LEU A 96 -7.80 -14.26 -0.99
CA LEU A 96 -7.46 -15.03 0.21
C LEU A 96 -7.34 -16.54 -0.08
N LYS A 97 -8.14 -17.06 -1.01
CA LYS A 97 -8.02 -18.44 -1.47
C LYS A 97 -6.68 -18.69 -2.16
N LEU A 98 -6.31 -17.82 -3.10
CA LEU A 98 -5.04 -17.93 -3.83
C LEU A 98 -3.84 -17.79 -2.89
N GLU A 99 -3.93 -16.87 -1.92
CA GLU A 99 -2.87 -16.66 -0.95
C GLU A 99 -2.66 -17.88 -0.05
N ARG A 100 -3.74 -18.51 0.44
CA ARG A 100 -3.61 -19.77 1.20
C ARG A 100 -2.93 -20.87 0.38
N VAL A 101 -3.20 -20.96 -0.92
CA VAL A 101 -2.51 -21.90 -1.82
C VAL A 101 -1.02 -21.53 -1.97
N LEU A 102 -0.69 -20.23 -2.06
CA LEU A 102 0.69 -19.77 -2.09
C LEU A 102 1.47 -20.23 -0.85
N PHE A 103 0.95 -20.02 0.36
CA PHE A 103 1.65 -20.43 1.59
C PHE A 103 1.75 -21.95 1.79
N GLN A 104 1.04 -22.75 0.99
CA GLN A 104 1.18 -24.21 0.93
C GLN A 104 2.09 -24.68 -0.22
N SER A 105 2.69 -23.75 -0.96
CA SER A 105 3.49 -24.04 -2.15
C SER A 105 4.86 -24.61 -1.79
N ASN A 106 5.36 -25.47 -2.68
CA ASN A 106 6.75 -25.89 -2.69
C ASN A 106 7.50 -25.16 -3.83
N ARG A 107 8.78 -25.44 -3.98
CA ARG A 107 9.60 -24.77 -5.01
C ARG A 107 9.05 -24.91 -6.43
N ALA A 108 8.45 -26.05 -6.77
CA ALA A 108 8.00 -26.32 -8.14
C ALA A 108 6.82 -25.41 -8.56
N ASN A 109 5.97 -25.00 -7.63
CA ASN A 109 4.76 -24.22 -7.92
C ASN A 109 4.74 -22.81 -7.28
N ALA A 110 5.71 -22.45 -6.44
CA ALA A 110 5.74 -21.16 -5.74
C ALA A 110 5.69 -19.96 -6.69
N VAL A 111 6.43 -19.98 -7.82
CA VAL A 111 6.42 -18.85 -8.77
C VAL A 111 5.05 -18.68 -9.44
N GLU A 112 4.41 -19.78 -9.83
CA GLU A 112 3.08 -19.76 -10.45
C GLU A 112 2.03 -19.25 -9.47
N ASN A 113 1.98 -19.83 -8.27
CA ASN A 113 1.03 -19.45 -7.23
C ASN A 113 1.25 -18.00 -6.76
N PHE A 114 2.51 -17.57 -6.65
CA PHE A 114 2.84 -16.19 -6.31
C PHE A 114 2.33 -15.22 -7.37
N ASN A 115 2.58 -15.51 -8.64
CA ASN A 115 2.09 -14.70 -9.75
C ASN A 115 0.56 -14.71 -9.83
N ALA A 116 -0.11 -15.81 -9.46
CA ALA A 116 -1.57 -15.87 -9.36
C ALA A 116 -2.11 -14.89 -8.30
N VAL A 117 -1.48 -14.81 -7.12
CA VAL A 117 -1.83 -13.83 -6.08
C VAL A 117 -1.61 -12.40 -6.59
N VAL A 118 -0.45 -12.10 -7.18
CA VAL A 118 -0.16 -10.76 -7.73
C VAL A 118 -1.16 -10.37 -8.83
N ASN A 119 -1.55 -11.30 -9.69
CA ASN A 119 -2.57 -11.06 -10.71
C ASN A 119 -3.96 -10.82 -10.11
N SER A 120 -4.28 -11.44 -8.97
CA SER A 120 -5.50 -11.12 -8.22
C SER A 120 -5.50 -9.68 -7.70
N CYS A 121 -4.37 -9.20 -7.14
CA CYS A 121 -4.19 -7.80 -6.76
C CYS A 121 -4.48 -6.87 -7.96
N LEU A 122 -3.87 -7.16 -9.12
CA LEU A 122 -4.05 -6.37 -10.33
C LEU A 122 -5.50 -6.39 -10.84
N THR A 123 -6.20 -7.51 -10.70
CA THR A 123 -7.60 -7.63 -11.15
C THR A 123 -8.51 -6.74 -10.32
N CYS A 124 -8.35 -6.75 -8.99
CA CYS A 124 -9.08 -5.85 -8.10
C CYS A 124 -8.74 -4.38 -8.38
N HIS A 125 -7.44 -4.04 -8.45
CA HIS A 125 -7.00 -2.64 -8.64
C HIS A 125 -7.33 -2.04 -10.01
N LYS A 126 -7.51 -2.86 -11.05
CA LYS A 126 -7.98 -2.36 -12.36
C LYS A 126 -9.46 -1.96 -12.35
N LYS A 127 -10.24 -2.42 -11.37
CA LYS A 127 -11.70 -2.27 -11.35
C LYS A 127 -12.21 -1.41 -10.20
N LYS A 128 -11.65 -1.61 -9.00
CA LYS A 128 -12.17 -1.00 -7.76
C LYS A 128 -11.40 0.25 -7.36
N CYS A 129 -10.14 0.06 -7.01
CA CYS A 129 -9.32 1.14 -6.52
C CYS A 129 -8.10 1.28 -7.42
N GLY A 130 -7.95 2.44 -8.07
CA GLY A 130 -6.82 2.77 -8.95
C GLY A 130 -5.48 2.93 -8.23
N GLY A 131 -5.24 2.11 -7.20
CA GLY A 131 -3.99 1.97 -6.46
C GLY A 131 -2.81 1.73 -7.40
N PRO A 132 -1.59 1.59 -6.86
CA PRO A 132 -0.36 1.72 -7.65
C PRO A 132 -0.09 0.49 -8.54
N ILE A 133 -0.86 0.31 -9.61
CA ILE A 133 -0.76 -0.80 -10.58
C ILE A 133 0.69 -1.00 -11.05
N PRO A 134 1.45 0.04 -11.44
CA PRO A 134 2.85 -0.13 -11.85
C PRO A 134 3.74 -0.70 -10.75
N ARG A 135 3.45 -0.40 -9.47
CA ARG A 135 4.19 -0.91 -8.32
C ARG A 135 3.87 -2.39 -8.08
N ILE A 136 2.60 -2.77 -8.22
CA ILE A 136 2.13 -4.17 -8.08
C ILE A 136 2.69 -5.04 -9.21
N GLN A 137 2.68 -4.56 -10.46
CA GLN A 137 3.23 -5.31 -11.61
C GLN A 137 4.71 -5.68 -11.43
N LYS A 138 5.49 -4.84 -10.74
CA LYS A 138 6.90 -5.13 -10.41
C LYS A 138 7.06 -6.31 -9.45
N LEU A 139 6.01 -6.76 -8.77
CA LEU A 139 6.06 -7.96 -7.94
C LEU A 139 6.19 -9.23 -8.76
N LEU A 140 5.64 -9.30 -9.98
CA LEU A 140 5.70 -10.49 -10.82
C LEU A 140 7.14 -11.03 -10.93
N ILE A 141 7.26 -12.35 -10.85
CA ILE A 141 8.51 -13.10 -11.05
C ILE A 141 8.46 -13.65 -12.47
N LYS A 142 9.52 -13.39 -13.25
CA LYS A 142 9.69 -13.87 -14.63
C LYS A 142 10.64 -15.04 -14.67
#